data_AF-A0A438DM52-F1
#
_entry.id   AF-A0A438DM52-F1
#
_cell.length_a   1.000
_cell.length_b   1.000
_cell.length_c   1.000
_cell.angle_alpha   90.00
_cell.angle_beta   90.00
_cell.angle_gamma   90.00
#
_symmetry.space_group_name_H-M   'P 1'
#
loop_
_entity.id
_entity.type
_entity.pdbx_description
1 polymer ?
#
loop_
_entity_poly.entity_id
_entity_poly.type
_entity_poly.pdbx_seq_one_letter_code
_entity_poly.pdbx_strand_id
1 'polypeptide(L)'
;MGAAVPNFTWVRQETSAKLRVTFSHHDGPRGTLASASPSFTNPTIIFDEEESWTVGAVAGSVDLETVATHEIGHILGLAHATITTGVAMTLA
;
A
#
# COMPACT_ATOMS: atom_id res chain seq x y z
N MET A 1 -2.01 -22.22 -5.03
CA MET A 1 -1.80 -21.80 -3.62
C MET A 1 -3.00 -21.00 -3.21
N GLY A 2 -3.75 -21.45 -2.20
CA GLY A 2 -4.92 -20.69 -1.71
C GLY A 2 -4.47 -19.50 -0.87
N ALA A 3 -5.05 -18.32 -1.13
CA ALA A 3 -4.85 -17.16 -0.28
C ALA A 3 -5.48 -17.45 1.10
N ALA A 4 -4.67 -17.50 2.15
CA ALA A 4 -5.18 -17.49 3.51
C ALA A 4 -5.48 -16.04 3.88
N VAL A 5 -6.66 -15.76 4.42
CA VAL A 5 -6.93 -14.48 5.09
C VAL A 5 -6.36 -14.61 6.51
N PRO A 6 -5.25 -13.94 6.84
CA PRO A 6 -4.68 -14.04 8.17
C PRO A 6 -5.58 -13.37 9.21
N ASN A 7 -5.59 -13.92 10.43
CA ASN A 7 -6.33 -13.35 11.56
C ASN A 7 -5.52 -12.20 12.18
N PHE A 8 -5.65 -11.01 11.60
CA PHE A 8 -5.04 -9.78 12.11
C PHE A 8 -6.10 -8.82 12.66
N THR A 9 -5.72 -8.11 13.73
CA THR A 9 -6.48 -6.98 14.26
C THR A 9 -5.69 -5.70 14.04
N TRP A 10 -6.30 -4.71 13.40
CA TRP A 10 -5.73 -3.39 13.20
C TRP A 10 -6.19 -2.45 14.31
N VAL A 11 -5.25 -1.72 14.92
CA VAL A 11 -5.53 -0.69 15.91
C VAL A 11 -4.74 0.55 15.52
N ARG A 12 -5.44 1.68 15.35
CA ARG A 12 -4.80 2.99 15.14
C ARG A 12 -4.13 3.42 16.44
N GLN A 13 -2.85 3.80 16.36
CA GLN A 13 -2.10 4.30 17.50
C GLN A 13 -1.18 5.43 17.05
N GLU A 14 -1.20 6.54 17.79
CA GLU A 14 -0.54 7.79 17.39
C GLU A 14 0.86 7.98 18.01
N THR A 15 1.23 7.15 19.01
CA THR A 15 2.47 7.29 19.78
C THR A 15 3.45 6.12 19.67
N SER A 16 2.94 4.96 19.27
CA SER A 16 3.70 3.75 18.95
C SER A 16 2.96 3.09 17.81
N ALA A 17 3.64 2.61 16.77
CA ALA A 17 2.97 1.93 15.68
C ALA A 17 3.86 0.78 15.24
N LYS A 18 3.24 -0.38 14.98
CA LYS A 18 3.95 -1.53 14.43
C LYS A 18 4.17 -1.41 12.92
N LEU A 19 3.34 -0.63 12.24
CA LEU A 19 3.47 -0.26 10.84
C LEU A 19 3.33 1.26 10.76
N ARG A 20 4.32 1.93 10.19
CA ARG A 20 4.26 3.37 9.94
C ARG A 20 3.73 3.62 8.53
N VAL A 21 2.84 4.61 8.41
CA VAL A 21 2.33 5.08 7.11
C VAL A 21 2.63 6.57 7.00
N THR A 22 3.24 6.99 5.89
CA THR A 22 3.58 8.40 5.63
C THR A 22 3.28 8.77 4.18
N PHE A 23 3.17 10.07 3.93
CA PHE A 23 3.14 10.68 2.60
C PHE A 23 4.38 11.58 2.47
N SER A 24 5.07 11.51 1.33
CA SER A 24 6.21 12.38 1.02
C SER A 24 6.48 12.40 -0.48
N HIS A 25 7.08 13.49 -0.98
CA HIS A 25 7.57 13.61 -2.35
C HIS A 25 8.39 12.38 -2.78
N HIS A 26 8.04 11.81 -3.93
CA HIS A 26 8.74 10.65 -4.48
C HIS A 26 9.30 10.93 -5.89
N ASP A 27 8.46 10.94 -6.92
CA ASP A 27 8.89 11.14 -8.31
C ASP A 27 7.92 11.98 -9.17
N GLY A 28 6.86 12.51 -8.57
CA GLY A 28 5.92 13.40 -9.22
C GLY A 28 4.66 12.70 -9.70
N PRO A 29 3.66 13.46 -10.18
CA PRO A 29 2.35 12.91 -10.48
C PRO A 29 2.39 11.83 -11.56
N ARG A 30 1.64 10.74 -11.31
CA ARG A 30 1.48 9.55 -12.15
C ARG A 30 2.77 8.74 -12.32
N GLY A 31 3.70 8.88 -11.38
CA GLY A 31 4.91 8.09 -11.25
C GLY A 31 4.68 6.85 -10.38
N THR A 32 5.62 6.62 -9.47
CA THR A 32 5.54 5.53 -8.49
C THR A 32 4.52 5.90 -7.41
N LEU A 33 3.48 5.09 -7.22
CA LEU A 33 2.37 5.47 -6.35
C LEU A 33 2.72 5.35 -4.87
N ALA A 34 3.48 4.31 -4.51
CA ALA A 34 3.88 4.04 -3.14
C ALA A 34 5.07 3.07 -3.08
N SER A 35 5.66 2.95 -1.89
CA SER A 35 6.66 1.93 -1.60
C SER A 35 6.47 1.34 -0.20
N ALA A 36 6.62 0.01 -0.11
CA ALA A 36 6.69 -0.71 1.14
C ALA A 36 8.14 -1.08 1.49
N SER A 37 8.51 -0.84 2.74
CA SER A 37 9.77 -1.27 3.35
C SER A 37 9.48 -2.27 4.47
N PRO A 38 9.47 -3.59 4.18
CA PRO A 38 9.27 -4.62 5.19
C PRO A 38 10.40 -4.63 6.23
N SER A 39 10.04 -4.75 7.49
CA SER A 39 10.99 -4.85 8.61
C SER A 39 10.31 -5.52 9.80
N PHE A 40 11.06 -6.27 10.59
CA PHE A 40 10.54 -6.89 11.82
C PHE A 40 10.29 -5.88 12.95
N THR A 41 10.94 -4.72 12.89
CA THR A 41 10.93 -3.72 13.98
C THR A 41 10.34 -2.38 13.57
N ASN A 42 10.45 -2.00 12.29
CA ASN A 42 9.97 -0.71 11.81
C ASN A 42 9.52 -0.78 10.33
N PRO A 43 8.52 -1.61 10.00
CA PRO A 43 7.98 -1.64 8.65
C PRO A 43 7.29 -0.31 8.33
N THR A 44 7.45 0.17 7.10
CA THR A 44 6.94 1.48 6.68
C THR A 44 6.33 1.40 5.29
N ILE A 45 5.22 2.09 5.07
CA ILE A 45 4.65 2.39 3.75
C ILE A 45 4.76 3.89 3.52
N ILE A 46 5.27 4.28 2.36
CA ILE A 46 5.40 5.67 1.92
C ILE A 46 4.57 5.83 0.65
N PHE A 47 3.53 6.65 0.70
CA PHE A 47 2.75 7.06 -0.47
C PHE A 47 3.36 8.31 -1.08
N ASP A 48 3.37 8.43 -2.42
CA ASP A 48 3.74 9.70 -3.06
C ASP A 48 2.65 10.74 -2.78
N GLU A 49 3.04 11.85 -2.16
CA GLU A 49 2.11 12.93 -1.80
C GLU A 49 1.61 13.74 -3.01
N GLU A 50 2.25 13.59 -4.17
CA GLU A 50 1.91 14.32 -5.40
C GLU A 50 0.79 13.66 -6.23
N GLU A 51 0.34 12.47 -5.83
CA GLU A 51 -0.78 11.79 -6.47
C GLU A 51 -2.14 12.35 -6.04
N SER A 52 -3.11 12.28 -6.95
CA SER A 52 -4.50 12.64 -6.64
C SER A 52 -5.20 11.49 -5.91
N TRP A 53 -5.02 11.39 -4.59
CA TRP A 53 -5.60 10.33 -3.76
C TRP A 53 -7.09 10.52 -3.49
N THR A 54 -7.85 9.44 -3.63
CA THR A 54 -9.26 9.35 -3.25
C THR A 54 -9.56 8.03 -2.57
N VAL A 55 -10.68 7.94 -1.86
CA VAL A 55 -11.23 6.65 -1.41
C VAL A 55 -12.33 6.26 -2.39
N GLY A 56 -12.16 5.11 -3.06
CA GLY A 56 -13.07 4.62 -4.08
C GLY A 56 -12.74 5.09 -5.50
N ALA A 57 -13.51 4.59 -6.46
CA ALA A 57 -13.25 4.81 -7.88
C ALA A 57 -13.71 6.21 -8.35
N VAL A 58 -12.83 7.21 -8.23
CA VAL A 58 -13.03 8.56 -8.78
C VAL A 58 -12.22 8.73 -10.06
N ALA A 59 -12.86 9.21 -11.12
CA ALA A 59 -12.21 9.39 -12.41
C ALA A 59 -11.08 10.43 -12.33
N GLY A 60 -9.88 10.04 -12.78
CA GLY A 60 -8.70 10.90 -12.76
C GLY A 60 -7.92 10.89 -11.45
N SER A 61 -8.33 10.08 -10.47
CA SER A 61 -7.68 9.92 -9.17
C SER A 61 -7.19 8.49 -8.95
N VAL A 62 -6.34 8.31 -7.94
CA VAL A 62 -5.82 7.03 -7.47
C VAL A 62 -6.61 6.60 -6.24
N ASP A 63 -7.09 5.37 -6.23
CA ASP A 63 -7.79 4.80 -5.06
C ASP A 63 -6.78 4.38 -3.99
N LEU A 64 -6.76 5.11 -2.87
CA LEU A 64 -5.85 4.90 -1.77
C LEU A 64 -6.02 3.51 -1.13
N GLU A 65 -7.24 2.98 -1.05
CA GLU A 65 -7.49 1.68 -0.42
C GLU A 65 -6.87 0.55 -1.23
N THR A 66 -6.96 0.61 -2.55
CA THR A 66 -6.36 -0.37 -3.45
C THR A 66 -4.83 -0.36 -3.32
N VAL A 67 -4.19 0.81 -3.36
CA VAL A 67 -2.72 0.91 -3.23
C VAL A 67 -2.27 0.52 -1.82
N ALA A 68 -2.95 0.96 -0.77
CA ALA A 68 -2.64 0.58 0.60
C ALA A 68 -2.72 -0.94 0.80
N THR A 69 -3.72 -1.59 0.22
CA THR A 69 -3.87 -3.05 0.29
C THR A 69 -2.70 -3.76 -0.39
N HIS A 70 -2.26 -3.26 -1.55
CA HIS A 70 -1.09 -3.77 -2.26
C HIS A 70 0.18 -3.66 -1.40
N GLU A 71 0.46 -2.48 -0.85
CA GLU A 71 1.66 -2.24 -0.03
C GLU A 71 1.66 -3.02 1.30
N ILE A 72 0.49 -3.19 1.93
CA ILE A 72 0.36 -4.08 3.10
C ILE A 72 0.71 -5.51 2.71
N GLY A 73 0.35 -5.96 1.51
CA GLY A 73 0.77 -7.25 0.97
C GLY A 73 2.29 -7.40 0.99
N HIS A 74 3.03 -6.39 0.55
CA HIS A 74 4.50 -6.37 0.61
C HIS A 74 5.03 -6.40 2.04
N ILE A 75 4.45 -5.62 2.96
CA ILE A 75 4.82 -5.67 4.38
C ILE A 75 4.64 -7.07 4.98
N LEU A 76 3.62 -7.81 4.52
CA LEU A 76 3.34 -9.18 4.94
C LEU A 76 4.16 -10.24 4.18
N GLY A 77 5.07 -9.83 3.29
CA GLY A 77 5.99 -10.72 2.57
C GLY A 77 5.45 -11.28 1.25
N LEU A 78 4.38 -10.70 0.70
CA LEU A 78 3.90 -11.05 -0.63
C LEU A 78 4.72 -10.33 -1.70
N ALA A 79 5.14 -11.07 -2.72
CA ALA A 79 5.72 -10.51 -3.93
C ALA A 79 4.62 -10.18 -4.95
N HIS A 80 4.92 -9.32 -5.93
CA HIS A 80 4.04 -9.07 -7.05
C HIS A 80 3.57 -10.37 -7.71
N ALA A 81 2.27 -10.44 -8.00
CA ALA A 81 1.67 -11.51 -8.75
C ALA A 81 1.20 -10.97 -10.11
N THR A 82 1.62 -11.60 -11.20
CA THR A 82 1.13 -11.32 -12.55
C THR A 82 -0.28 -11.92 -12.73
N ILE A 83 -1.31 -11.21 -12.27
CA ILE A 83 -2.70 -11.63 -12.39
C ILE A 83 -3.48 -10.61 -13.23
N THR A 84 -4.11 -11.08 -14.31
CA THR A 84 -4.83 -10.25 -15.30
C THR A 84 -6.28 -9.93 -14.90
N THR A 85 -6.71 -10.29 -13.70
CA THR A 85 -8.11 -10.14 -13.25
C THR A 85 -8.19 -9.50 -11.86
N GLY A 86 -8.71 -8.27 -11.82
CA GLY A 86 -9.44 -7.68 -10.68
C GLY A 86 -8.62 -7.09 -9.53
N VAL A 87 -7.45 -7.62 -9.21
CA VAL A 87 -6.52 -7.03 -8.23
C VAL A 87 -5.14 -7.09 -8.83
N ALA A 88 -4.81 -6.10 -9.65
CA ALA A 88 -3.50 -6.02 -10.28
C ALA A 88 -2.44 -5.76 -9.19
N MET A 89 -1.65 -6.77 -8.84
CA MET A 89 -0.36 -6.60 -8.16
C MET A 89 0.72 -6.16 -9.18
N THR A 90 0.41 -5.12 -9.95
CA THR A 90 1.36 -4.50 -10.88
C THR A 90 1.05 -3.01 -10.99
N LEU A 91 1.14 -2.30 -9.88
CA LEU A 91 1.56 -0.90 -9.84
C LEU A 91 2.32 -0.69 -8.53
N ALA A 92 3.64 -0.65 -8.62
CA ALA A 92 4.45 0.26 -7.82
C ALA A 92 4.73 1.43 -8.75
#